data_AF-A0A8B7N3D1-F1
#
_entry.id   AF-A0A8B7N3D1-F1
#
_cell.length_a   1.000
_cell.length_b   1.000
_cell.length_c   1.000
_cell.angle_alpha   90.00
_cell.angle_beta   90.00
_cell.angle_gamma   90.00
#
_symmetry.space_group_name_H-M   'P 1'
#
loop_
_entity.id
_entity.type
_entity.pdbx_description
1 polymer ?
#
loop_
_entity_poly.entity_id
_entity_poly.type
_entity_poly.pdbx_seq_one_letter_code
_entity_poly.pdbx_strand_id
1 'polypeptide(L)'
;MVGLDHSELMALHQEYEWVLTEELPRAYSQLTHVLEECVQLFPISDGDGSTVTKSEKFIMSAAPHTTLDHVKAVVTISGDSIMQADINVRLGVSDGKRSGVASGGSGSGSSGSGTSSALQRTSVTPDAPWRLQQIQDACNYLKQALVLLQNNDLPKTGEGSVSQLSRVCQAVQQSRQCLLVPRRRTIEELLASPNMKALSPPLVPDTALSFYIQVNKLLHPGDSASTYT
;
A
#
# COMPACT_ATOMS: atom_id res chain seq x y z
N MET A 1 -22.24 -52.46 -24.94
CA MET A 1 -22.29 -51.09 -24.39
C MET A 1 -21.67 -51.01 -23.00
N VAL A 2 -22.10 -51.82 -22.01
CA VAL A 2 -21.61 -51.77 -20.60
C VAL A 2 -20.08 -51.90 -20.40
N GLY A 3 -19.35 -52.58 -21.29
CA GLY A 3 -17.88 -52.74 -21.17
C GLY A 3 -17.05 -51.52 -21.59
N LEU A 4 -17.59 -50.65 -22.45
CA LEU A 4 -16.94 -49.39 -22.84
C LEU A 4 -16.99 -48.39 -21.68
N ASP A 5 -18.16 -48.28 -21.05
CA ASP A 5 -18.39 -47.40 -19.91
C ASP A 5 -17.48 -47.76 -18.71
N HIS A 6 -17.21 -49.06 -18.50
CA HIS A 6 -16.29 -49.50 -17.43
C HIS A 6 -14.82 -49.15 -17.73
N SER A 7 -14.38 -49.31 -18.98
CA SER A 7 -13.02 -48.96 -19.40
C SER A 7 -12.78 -47.45 -19.32
N GLU A 8 -13.77 -46.65 -19.72
CA GLU A 8 -13.71 -45.19 -19.64
C GLU A 8 -13.64 -44.72 -18.17
N LEU A 9 -14.44 -45.32 -17.29
CA LEU A 9 -14.44 -45.00 -15.87
C LEU A 9 -13.09 -45.35 -15.18
N MET A 10 -12.45 -46.45 -15.57
CA MET A 10 -11.11 -46.80 -15.09
C MET A 10 -10.04 -45.83 -15.58
N ALA A 11 -10.10 -45.42 -16.85
CA ALA A 11 -9.20 -44.41 -17.40
C ALA A 11 -9.34 -43.08 -16.67
N LEU A 12 -10.58 -42.63 -16.43
CA LEU A 12 -10.85 -41.38 -15.72
C LEU A 12 -10.36 -41.41 -14.26
N HIS A 13 -10.50 -42.55 -13.59
CA HIS A 13 -9.95 -42.73 -12.24
C HIS A 13 -8.42 -42.67 -12.24
N GLN A 14 -7.77 -43.30 -13.21
CA GLN A 14 -6.32 -43.25 -13.35
C GLN A 14 -5.82 -41.83 -13.65
N GLU A 15 -6.51 -41.08 -14.52
CA GLU A 15 -6.20 -39.68 -14.78
C GLU A 15 -6.35 -38.81 -13.52
N TYR A 16 -7.42 -39.01 -12.75
CA TYR A 16 -7.62 -38.30 -11.49
C TYR A 16 -6.50 -38.58 -10.48
N GLU A 17 -6.11 -39.84 -10.29
CA GLU A 17 -4.99 -40.20 -9.41
C GLU A 17 -3.68 -39.62 -9.92
N TRP A 18 -3.44 -39.64 -11.23
CA TRP A 18 -2.25 -39.01 -11.82
C TRP A 18 -2.21 -37.50 -11.53
N VAL A 19 -3.34 -36.80 -11.64
CA VAL A 19 -3.41 -35.37 -11.30
C VAL A 19 -3.04 -35.13 -9.83
N LEU A 20 -3.55 -35.95 -8.91
CA LEU A 20 -3.26 -35.79 -7.48
C LEU A 20 -1.81 -36.12 -7.12
N THR A 21 -1.24 -37.13 -7.75
CA THR A 21 0.07 -37.69 -7.36
C THR A 21 1.24 -37.08 -8.13
N GLU A 22 1.03 -36.63 -9.36
CA GLU A 22 2.09 -36.11 -10.24
C GLU A 22 1.93 -34.62 -10.54
N GLU A 23 0.74 -34.20 -10.98
CA GLU A 23 0.56 -32.81 -11.45
C GLU A 23 0.46 -31.83 -10.28
N LEU A 24 -0.30 -32.18 -9.24
CA LEU A 24 -0.52 -31.30 -8.10
C LEU A 24 0.79 -30.98 -7.35
N PRO A 25 1.67 -31.94 -7.02
CA PRO A 25 2.95 -31.62 -6.39
C PRO A 25 3.85 -30.73 -7.26
N ARG A 26 3.84 -30.93 -8.59
CA ARG A 26 4.60 -30.08 -9.53
C ARG A 26 4.09 -28.66 -9.51
N ALA A 27 2.77 -28.45 -9.58
CA ALA A 27 2.16 -27.13 -9.51
C ALA A 27 2.45 -26.43 -8.16
N TYR A 28 2.38 -27.17 -7.06
CA TYR A 28 2.69 -26.64 -5.72
C TYR A 28 4.15 -26.23 -5.59
N SER A 29 5.07 -27.03 -6.12
CA SER A 29 6.50 -26.70 -6.13
C SER A 29 6.79 -25.44 -6.95
N GLN A 30 6.20 -25.34 -8.15
CA GLN A 30 6.32 -24.14 -8.99
C GLN A 30 5.75 -22.90 -8.28
N LEU A 31 4.56 -23.02 -7.68
CA LEU A 31 3.93 -21.91 -6.98
C LEU A 31 4.74 -21.47 -5.76
N THR A 32 5.32 -22.42 -5.02
CA THR A 32 6.20 -22.13 -3.89
C THR A 32 7.43 -21.35 -4.36
N HIS A 33 8.11 -21.81 -5.42
CA HIS A 33 9.27 -21.13 -5.99
C HIS A 33 8.95 -19.69 -6.41
N VAL A 34 7.86 -19.50 -7.17
CA VAL A 34 7.45 -18.16 -7.63
C VAL A 34 7.12 -17.25 -6.43
N LEU A 35 6.45 -17.77 -5.40
CA LEU A 35 6.12 -16.99 -4.21
C LEU A 35 7.36 -16.65 -3.38
N GLU A 36 8.35 -17.53 -3.30
CA GLU A 36 9.64 -17.27 -2.64
C GLU A 36 10.38 -16.14 -3.36
N GLU A 37 10.46 -16.19 -4.70
CA GLU A 37 11.02 -15.10 -5.50
C GLU A 37 10.25 -13.79 -5.26
N CYS A 38 8.92 -13.83 -5.23
CA CYS A 38 8.11 -12.66 -4.95
C CYS A 38 8.39 -12.06 -3.57
N VAL A 39 8.56 -12.88 -2.53
CA VAL A 39 8.91 -12.41 -1.16
C VAL A 39 10.30 -11.76 -1.15
N GLN A 40 11.26 -12.30 -1.89
CA GLN A 40 12.61 -11.73 -1.99
C GLN A 40 12.64 -10.37 -2.69
N LEU A 41 11.66 -10.07 -3.54
CA LEU A 41 11.50 -8.75 -4.15
C LEU A 41 11.07 -7.67 -3.13
N PHE A 42 10.51 -8.05 -1.98
CA PHE A 42 10.11 -7.08 -0.98
C PHE A 42 11.35 -6.56 -0.24
N PRO A 43 11.56 -5.24 -0.26
CA PRO A 43 12.76 -4.66 0.31
C PRO A 43 12.53 -4.44 1.82
N ILE A 44 12.29 -5.51 2.58
CA ILE A 44 12.03 -5.41 4.02
C ILE A 44 13.36 -5.58 4.76
N SER A 45 13.70 -4.62 5.61
CA SER A 45 14.80 -4.76 6.55
C SER A 45 14.34 -5.62 7.72
N ASP A 46 14.46 -6.94 7.60
CA ASP A 46 14.18 -7.90 8.68
C ASP A 46 15.30 -7.88 9.77
N GLY A 47 15.78 -6.70 10.20
CA GLY A 47 16.72 -6.50 11.32
C GLY A 47 18.11 -7.17 11.24
N ASP A 48 18.28 -8.13 10.34
CA ASP A 48 19.48 -8.91 10.05
C ASP A 48 19.91 -8.55 8.64
N GLY A 49 21.02 -7.82 8.54
CA GLY A 49 21.38 -6.93 7.43
C GLY A 49 21.77 -7.60 6.11
N SER A 50 20.99 -8.56 5.61
CA SER A 50 21.26 -9.27 4.35
C SER A 50 20.67 -8.60 3.10
N THR A 51 19.67 -7.74 3.24
CA THR A 51 19.08 -6.97 2.12
C THR A 51 19.63 -5.54 2.11
N VAL A 52 20.66 -5.29 1.29
CA VAL A 52 21.11 -3.92 1.01
C VAL A 52 20.06 -3.26 0.12
N THR A 53 19.07 -2.62 0.74
CA THR A 53 18.04 -1.86 0.02
C THR A 53 18.64 -0.55 -0.48
N LYS A 54 18.93 -0.50 -1.78
CA LYS A 54 19.38 0.73 -2.45
C LYS A 54 18.36 1.84 -2.18
N SER A 55 18.79 2.92 -1.54
CA SER A 55 17.92 4.07 -1.31
C SER A 55 17.62 4.76 -2.64
N GLU A 56 16.35 5.06 -2.89
CA GLU A 56 15.89 5.72 -4.09
C GLU A 56 15.21 7.05 -3.75
N LYS A 57 15.46 8.05 -4.60
CA LYS A 57 14.97 9.41 -4.41
C LYS A 57 13.88 9.73 -5.44
N PHE A 58 12.71 10.09 -4.95
CA PHE A 58 11.53 10.44 -5.72
C PHE A 58 11.19 11.92 -5.54
N ILE A 59 10.71 12.55 -6.61
CA ILE A 59 10.20 13.92 -6.57
C ILE A 59 8.71 13.84 -6.90
N MET A 60 7.88 14.37 -6.00
CA MET A 60 6.44 14.32 -6.04
C MET A 60 5.89 15.74 -6.04
N SER A 61 4.92 16.03 -6.89
CA SER A 61 4.21 17.31 -6.91
C SER A 61 2.75 17.02 -7.20
N ALA A 62 1.84 17.41 -6.31
CA ALA A 62 0.41 17.32 -6.57
C ALA A 62 0.05 18.21 -7.77
N ALA A 63 -0.73 17.67 -8.71
CA ALA A 63 -1.17 18.41 -9.88
C ALA A 63 -2.22 19.47 -9.52
N PRO A 64 -2.28 20.61 -10.23
CA PRO A 64 -2.98 21.83 -9.82
C PRO A 64 -4.52 21.80 -9.95
N HIS A 65 -5.14 20.62 -10.01
CA HIS A 65 -6.59 20.51 -10.21
C HIS A 65 -7.43 20.84 -8.96
N THR A 66 -6.78 21.06 -7.82
CA THR A 66 -7.37 21.69 -6.63
C THR A 66 -6.63 23.01 -6.43
N THR A 67 -7.34 24.13 -6.49
CA THR A 67 -6.76 25.49 -6.51
C THR A 67 -6.37 26.00 -5.13
N LEU A 68 -6.46 25.16 -4.09
CA LEU A 68 -6.27 25.58 -2.70
C LEU A 68 -5.01 25.01 -2.07
N ASP A 69 -4.65 23.74 -2.35
CA ASP A 69 -3.53 23.09 -1.68
C ASP A 69 -2.51 22.52 -2.67
N HIS A 70 -1.26 23.01 -2.60
CA HIS A 70 -0.16 22.49 -3.40
C HIS A 70 0.89 21.83 -2.50
N VAL A 71 1.14 20.54 -2.73
CA VAL A 71 2.19 19.78 -2.04
C VAL A 71 3.31 19.44 -3.01
N LYS A 72 4.55 19.74 -2.62
CA LYS A 72 5.76 19.27 -3.30
C LYS A 72 6.63 18.55 -2.30
N ALA A 73 7.00 17.31 -2.59
CA ALA A 73 7.82 16.50 -1.72
C ALA A 73 8.99 15.88 -2.48
N VAL A 74 10.15 15.82 -1.84
CA VAL A 74 11.30 15.05 -2.31
C VAL A 74 11.52 13.94 -1.28
N VAL A 75 11.30 12.70 -1.67
CA VAL A 75 11.19 11.56 -0.76
C VAL A 75 12.31 10.57 -1.08
N THR A 76 13.09 10.20 -0.07
CA THR A 76 14.10 9.15 -0.14
C THR A 76 13.56 7.91 0.57
N ILE A 77 13.34 6.84 -0.19
CA ILE A 77 12.83 5.56 0.31
C ILE A 77 13.99 4.58 0.39
N SER A 78 14.08 3.84 1.49
CA SER A 78 14.89 2.62 1.55
C SER A 78 14.01 1.52 2.13
N GLY A 79 13.84 0.46 1.37
CA GLY A 79 13.04 -0.65 1.81
C GLY A 79 11.55 -0.35 1.94
N ASP A 80 11.00 -0.66 3.10
CA ASP A 80 9.61 -0.39 3.47
C ASP A 80 9.43 0.99 4.13
N SER A 81 10.48 1.82 4.16
CA SER A 81 10.54 3.02 4.99
C SER A 81 10.99 4.24 4.19
N ILE A 82 10.29 5.36 4.38
CA ILE A 82 10.76 6.68 3.93
C ILE A 82 11.78 7.17 4.96
N MET A 83 13.05 7.18 4.57
CA MET A 83 14.16 7.57 5.43
C MET A 83 14.33 9.09 5.52
N GLN A 84 13.97 9.79 4.45
CA GLN A 84 14.03 11.25 4.42
C GLN A 84 12.93 11.77 3.51
N ALA A 85 12.29 12.87 3.90
CA ALA A 85 11.40 13.59 3.00
C ALA A 85 11.51 15.08 3.23
N ASP A 86 11.70 15.87 2.18
CA ASP A 86 11.59 17.33 2.21
C ASP A 86 10.24 17.74 1.62
N ILE A 87 9.34 18.27 2.45
CA ILE A 87 7.94 18.49 2.07
C ILE A 87 7.62 19.98 2.19
N ASN A 88 7.06 20.53 1.13
CA ASN A 88 6.53 21.89 1.07
C ASN A 88 5.03 21.80 0.84
N VAL A 89 4.26 22.28 1.80
CA VAL A 89 2.80 22.33 1.76
C VAL A 89 2.38 23.78 1.68
N ARG A 90 1.65 24.15 0.63
CA ARG A 90 0.97 25.44 0.55
C ARG A 90 -0.50 25.21 0.88
N LEU A 91 -0.95 25.75 2.00
CA LEU A 91 -2.33 25.62 2.44
C LEU A 91 -3.16 26.83 1.97
N GLY A 92 -4.36 26.55 1.46
CA GLY A 92 -5.39 27.55 1.21
C GLY A 92 -6.01 27.99 2.54
N VAL A 93 -6.16 29.30 2.74
CA VAL A 93 -6.86 29.81 3.93
C VAL A 93 -8.35 29.51 3.77
N SER A 94 -8.87 28.52 4.49
CA SER A 94 -10.31 28.38 4.69
C SER A 94 -10.73 29.39 5.76
N ASP A 95 -11.23 30.55 5.34
CA ASP A 95 -11.84 31.54 6.24
C ASP A 95 -12.96 30.87 7.06
N GLY A 96 -12.66 30.61 8.33
CA GLY A 96 -13.61 30.12 9.32
C GLY A 96 -14.62 31.20 9.67
N LYS A 97 -15.58 31.46 8.78
CA LYS A 97 -16.71 32.34 9.05
C LYS A 97 -17.71 31.63 9.98
N ARG A 98 -17.38 31.57 11.28
CA ARG A 98 -18.38 31.32 12.32
C ARG A 98 -19.31 32.53 12.37
N SER A 99 -20.56 32.27 12.02
CA SER A 99 -21.72 33.17 12.14
C SER A 99 -21.74 33.85 13.51
N GLY A 100 -21.29 35.11 13.56
CA GLY A 100 -21.48 36.04 14.67
C GLY A 100 -22.32 37.21 14.16
N VAL A 101 -23.45 37.42 14.83
CA VAL A 101 -24.48 38.41 14.53
C VAL A 101 -23.91 39.81 14.31
N ALA A 102 -24.45 40.49 13.29
CA ALA A 102 -24.07 41.82 12.84
C ALA A 102 -24.23 42.90 13.93
N SER A 103 -23.19 43.70 14.11
CA SER A 103 -23.31 45.07 14.63
C SER A 103 -22.49 46.00 13.74
N GLY A 104 -23.18 46.99 13.18
CA GLY A 104 -22.65 47.92 12.19
C GLY A 104 -21.60 48.88 12.77
N GLY A 105 -20.58 49.17 11.96
CA GLY A 105 -19.58 50.18 12.24
C GLY A 105 -18.83 50.53 10.96
N SER A 106 -19.14 51.69 10.40
CA SER A 106 -18.52 52.27 9.22
C SER A 106 -17.05 52.59 9.50
N GLY A 107 -16.13 51.98 8.74
CA GLY A 107 -14.70 52.23 8.82
C GLY A 107 -14.06 52.10 7.45
N SER A 108 -13.82 53.24 6.82
CA SER A 108 -12.99 53.40 5.62
C SER A 108 -11.54 53.03 5.93
N GLY A 109 -11.03 51.99 5.29
CA GLY A 109 -9.62 51.61 5.36
C GLY A 109 -9.28 50.71 4.18
N SER A 110 -8.66 51.29 3.16
CA SER A 110 -8.04 50.56 2.07
C SER A 110 -6.77 49.87 2.57
N SER A 111 -6.81 48.54 2.72
CA SER A 111 -5.62 47.71 2.66
C SER A 111 -5.99 46.47 1.85
N GLY A 112 -5.37 46.33 0.67
CA GLY A 112 -5.47 45.12 -0.12
C GLY A 112 -4.91 43.96 0.68
N SER A 113 -5.78 43.18 1.32
CA SER A 113 -5.44 41.90 1.91
C SER A 113 -5.28 40.90 0.77
N GLY A 114 -4.10 40.89 0.16
CA GLY A 114 -3.66 39.76 -0.63
C GLY A 114 -3.60 38.56 0.31
N THR A 115 -4.53 37.62 0.15
CA THR A 115 -4.57 36.36 0.88
C THR A 115 -3.31 35.56 0.55
N SER A 116 -2.24 35.75 1.34
CA SER A 116 -0.99 35.03 1.17
C SER A 116 -1.20 33.59 1.65
N SER A 117 -1.31 32.64 0.71
CA SER A 117 -1.23 31.21 1.01
C SER A 117 0.02 30.92 1.85
N ALA A 118 -0.14 30.40 3.05
CA ALA A 118 0.99 30.10 3.92
C ALA A 118 1.73 28.87 3.38
N LEU A 119 3.03 29.03 3.08
CA LEU A 119 3.90 27.92 2.74
C LEU A 119 4.49 27.36 4.03
N GLN A 120 4.15 26.12 4.35
CA GLN A 120 4.73 25.38 5.46
C GLN A 120 5.73 24.35 4.93
N ARG A 121 6.89 24.27 5.58
CA ARG A 121 7.91 23.26 5.30
C ARG A 121 7.96 22.26 6.45
N THR A 122 7.97 20.99 6.12
CA THR A 122 8.15 19.89 7.08
C THR A 122 9.04 18.82 6.47
N SER A 123 9.53 17.91 7.29
CA SER A 123 10.39 16.83 6.85
C SER A 123 10.19 15.55 7.63
N VAL A 124 10.47 14.42 6.96
CA VAL A 124 10.75 13.14 7.62
C VAL A 124 12.26 13.04 7.76
N THR A 125 12.73 12.67 8.94
CA THR A 125 14.15 12.58 9.27
C THR A 125 14.58 11.13 9.48
N PRO A 126 15.87 10.77 9.26
CA PRO A 126 16.32 9.38 9.36
C PRO A 126 16.21 8.76 10.75
N ASP A 127 16.14 9.56 11.81
CA ASP A 127 15.92 9.14 13.19
C ASP A 127 14.47 8.70 13.46
N ALA A 128 13.52 9.16 12.65
CA ALA A 128 12.11 8.80 12.73
C ALA A 128 11.53 8.49 11.35
N PRO A 129 11.95 7.38 10.71
CA PRO A 129 11.54 7.04 9.35
C PRO A 129 10.04 6.72 9.28
N TRP A 130 9.41 7.11 8.18
CA TRP A 130 7.99 6.88 7.96
C TRP A 130 7.76 5.51 7.32
N ARG A 131 7.21 4.57 8.09
CA ARG A 131 6.96 3.19 7.64
C ARG A 131 5.76 3.11 6.70
N LEU A 132 5.93 2.39 5.58
CA LEU A 132 4.92 2.13 4.58
C LEU A 132 4.27 0.77 4.83
N GLN A 133 3.23 0.76 5.67
CA GLN A 133 2.53 -0.47 6.09
C GLN A 133 2.07 -1.34 4.91
N GLN A 134 1.78 -0.74 3.75
CA GLN A 134 1.38 -1.47 2.54
C GLN A 134 2.44 -2.50 2.08
N ILE A 135 3.73 -2.15 2.15
CA ILE A 135 4.83 -3.04 1.73
C ILE A 135 4.94 -4.21 2.71
N GLN A 136 4.94 -3.91 4.01
CA GLN A 136 5.05 -4.90 5.05
C GLN A 136 3.87 -5.89 5.02
N ASP A 137 2.65 -5.38 4.93
CA ASP A 137 1.45 -6.22 4.90
C ASP A 137 1.39 -7.08 3.63
N ALA A 138 1.76 -6.52 2.47
CA ALA A 138 1.83 -7.28 1.24
C ALA A 138 2.81 -8.45 1.31
N CYS A 139 3.99 -8.25 1.91
CA CYS A 139 4.94 -9.33 2.14
C CYS A 139 4.42 -10.34 3.17
N ASN A 140 3.78 -9.90 4.25
CA ASN A 140 3.19 -10.79 5.25
C ASN A 140 2.15 -11.74 4.64
N TYR A 141 1.30 -11.24 3.73
CA TYR A 141 0.34 -12.08 3.01
C TYR A 141 1.02 -13.11 2.08
N LEU A 142 2.15 -12.77 1.46
CA LEU A 142 2.91 -13.73 0.64
C LEU A 142 3.61 -14.78 1.52
N LYS A 143 4.22 -14.36 2.63
CA LYS A 143 4.79 -15.27 3.63
C LYS A 143 3.71 -16.23 4.17
N GLN A 144 2.48 -15.75 4.40
CA GLN A 144 1.34 -16.59 4.77
C GLN A 144 0.98 -17.60 3.67
N ALA A 145 0.98 -17.19 2.40
CA ALA A 145 0.72 -18.07 1.27
C ALA A 145 1.77 -19.20 1.18
N LEU A 146 3.05 -18.89 1.41
CA LEU A 146 4.14 -19.88 1.47
C LEU A 146 3.95 -20.89 2.60
N VAL A 147 3.63 -20.40 3.80
CA VAL A 147 3.34 -21.26 4.97
C VAL A 147 2.19 -22.23 4.66
N LEU A 148 1.14 -21.77 3.95
CA LEU A 148 0.04 -22.63 3.55
C LEU A 148 0.47 -23.73 2.57
N LEU A 149 1.47 -23.49 1.72
CA LEU A 149 2.00 -24.47 0.77
C LEU A 149 2.99 -25.45 1.42
N GLN A 150 3.79 -25.00 2.38
CA GLN A 150 4.86 -25.78 3.01
C GLN A 150 4.37 -26.65 4.19
N ASN A 151 3.38 -26.22 4.96
CA ASN A 151 2.99 -26.87 6.22
C ASN A 151 1.87 -27.92 6.10
N ASN A 152 1.28 -28.13 4.93
CA ASN A 152 0.25 -29.14 4.74
C ASN A 152 0.81 -30.30 3.94
N ASP A 153 0.71 -31.53 4.47
CA ASP A 153 0.82 -32.73 3.64
C ASP A 153 -0.05 -32.53 2.39
N LEU A 154 0.52 -32.77 1.21
CA LEU A 154 -0.19 -32.60 -0.06
C LEU A 154 -1.58 -33.23 0.07
N PRO A 155 -2.65 -32.45 -0.14
CA PRO A 155 -3.99 -32.92 0.12
C PRO A 155 -4.28 -34.16 -0.70
N LYS A 156 -4.67 -35.25 0.00
CA LYS A 156 -4.93 -36.56 -0.59
C LYS A 156 -6.25 -36.61 -1.38
N THR A 157 -6.99 -35.51 -1.42
CA THR A 157 -8.27 -35.39 -2.10
C THR A 157 -8.29 -34.13 -2.96
N GLY A 158 -8.99 -34.18 -4.10
CA GLY A 158 -9.17 -33.04 -4.98
C GLY A 158 -9.84 -31.85 -4.27
N GLU A 159 -10.84 -32.11 -3.43
CA GLU A 159 -11.53 -31.06 -2.66
C GLU A 159 -10.58 -30.34 -1.67
N GLY A 160 -9.75 -31.10 -0.96
CA GLY A 160 -8.73 -30.54 -0.07
C GLY A 160 -7.75 -29.64 -0.83
N SER A 161 -7.31 -30.12 -2.00
CA SER A 161 -6.40 -29.41 -2.91
C SER A 161 -6.97 -28.08 -3.38
N VAL A 162 -8.22 -28.09 -3.87
CA VAL A 162 -8.92 -26.89 -4.32
C VAL A 162 -9.12 -25.90 -3.17
N SER A 163 -9.49 -26.38 -1.97
CA SER A 163 -9.69 -25.52 -0.81
C SER A 163 -8.41 -24.82 -0.38
N GLN A 164 -7.27 -25.51 -0.43
CA GLN A 164 -5.97 -24.96 -0.07
C GLN A 164 -5.48 -23.97 -1.12
N LEU A 165 -5.57 -24.31 -2.42
CA LEU A 165 -5.26 -23.39 -3.51
C LEU A 165 -6.12 -22.13 -3.47
N SER A 166 -7.40 -22.25 -3.08
CA SER A 166 -8.29 -21.10 -2.89
C SER A 166 -7.79 -20.17 -1.78
N ARG A 167 -7.32 -20.72 -0.65
CA ARG A 167 -6.72 -19.92 0.44
C ARG A 167 -5.42 -19.23 0.00
N VAL A 168 -4.57 -19.94 -0.75
CA VAL A 168 -3.34 -19.38 -1.31
C VAL A 168 -3.66 -18.24 -2.27
N CYS A 169 -4.61 -18.44 -3.19
CA CYS A 169 -5.08 -17.42 -4.11
C CYS A 169 -5.63 -16.20 -3.36
N GLN A 170 -6.42 -16.42 -2.30
CA GLN A 170 -6.93 -15.34 -1.46
C GLN A 170 -5.80 -14.54 -0.81
N ALA A 171 -4.78 -15.21 -0.25
CA ALA A 171 -3.62 -14.53 0.35
C ALA A 171 -2.85 -13.69 -0.66
N VAL A 172 -2.59 -14.23 -1.87
CA VAL A 172 -1.94 -13.50 -2.96
C VAL A 172 -2.80 -12.29 -3.40
N GLN A 173 -4.11 -12.46 -3.48
CA GLN A 173 -5.03 -11.36 -3.77
C GLN A 173 -4.98 -10.28 -2.69
N GLN A 174 -4.93 -10.63 -1.40
CA GLN A 174 -4.80 -9.65 -0.31
C GLN A 174 -3.47 -8.90 -0.38
N SER A 175 -2.38 -9.59 -0.69
CA SER A 175 -1.06 -8.96 -0.91
C SER A 175 -1.15 -7.89 -2.01
N ARG A 176 -1.72 -8.25 -3.17
CA ARG A 176 -1.96 -7.32 -4.27
C ARG A 176 -2.83 -6.14 -3.85
N GLN A 177 -3.92 -6.37 -3.12
CA GLN A 177 -4.83 -5.29 -2.72
C GLN A 177 -4.16 -4.28 -1.78
N CYS A 178 -3.23 -4.72 -0.93
CA CYS A 178 -2.47 -3.81 -0.07
C CYS A 178 -1.60 -2.83 -0.87
N LEU A 179 -1.12 -3.22 -2.05
CA LEU A 179 -0.31 -2.35 -2.93
C LEU A 179 -1.16 -1.53 -3.92
N LEU A 180 -2.37 -1.97 -4.24
CA LEU A 180 -3.25 -1.28 -5.19
C LEU A 180 -4.17 -0.25 -4.54
N VAL A 181 -4.71 -0.57 -3.37
CA VAL A 181 -5.74 0.25 -2.72
C VAL A 181 -5.19 0.78 -1.40
N PRO A 182 -4.86 2.08 -1.32
CA PRO A 182 -4.52 2.73 -0.06
C PRO A 182 -5.58 2.47 1.01
N ARG A 183 -5.15 2.04 2.21
CA ARG A 183 -6.09 1.88 3.32
C ARG A 183 -6.72 3.23 3.66
N ARG A 184 -8.05 3.27 3.63
CA ARG A 184 -8.83 4.41 4.13
C ARG A 184 -8.56 4.55 5.62
N ARG A 185 -8.09 5.73 6.01
CA ARG A 185 -7.96 6.15 7.41
C ARG A 185 -8.78 7.40 7.61
N THR A 186 -9.37 7.54 8.79
CA THR A 186 -10.02 8.80 9.16
C THR A 186 -8.96 9.89 9.36
N ILE A 187 -9.36 11.16 9.29
CA ILE A 187 -8.45 12.28 9.55
C ILE A 187 -7.89 12.18 10.98
N GLU A 188 -8.73 11.82 11.94
CA GLU A 188 -8.35 11.62 13.34
C GLU A 188 -7.28 10.53 13.50
N GLU A 189 -7.44 9.38 12.81
CA GLU A 189 -6.45 8.30 12.81
C GLU A 189 -5.11 8.73 12.19
N LEU A 190 -5.16 9.56 11.14
CA LEU A 190 -3.95 10.10 10.52
C LEU A 190 -3.23 11.04 11.48
N LEU A 191 -3.94 12.01 12.07
CA LEU A 191 -3.39 12.97 13.02
C LEU A 191 -2.81 12.28 14.27
N ALA A 192 -3.43 11.19 14.74
CA ALA A 192 -2.95 10.41 15.88
C ALA A 192 -1.74 9.52 15.56
N SER A 193 -1.44 9.28 14.27
CA SER A 193 -0.42 8.33 13.84
C SER A 193 0.99 8.72 14.29
N PRO A 194 1.88 7.73 14.56
CA PRO A 194 3.28 8.00 14.91
C PRO A 194 4.02 8.73 13.78
N ASN A 195 3.66 8.42 12.54
CA ASN A 195 4.20 9.03 11.34
C ASN A 195 3.94 10.55 11.28
N MET A 196 2.74 11.01 11.62
CA MET A 196 2.44 12.45 11.71
C MET A 196 3.24 13.14 12.82
N LYS A 197 3.51 12.45 13.93
CA LYS A 197 4.30 12.96 15.06
C LYS A 197 5.80 13.00 14.77
N ALA A 198 6.27 12.20 13.81
CA ALA A 198 7.67 12.14 13.37
C ALA A 198 8.07 13.31 12.44
N LEU A 199 7.10 14.11 11.99
CA LEU A 199 7.35 15.26 11.12
C LEU A 199 8.08 16.39 11.86
N SER A 200 9.11 16.93 11.23
CA SER A 200 9.93 18.02 11.79
C SER A 200 10.13 19.16 10.79
N PRO A 201 9.71 20.40 11.09
CA PRO A 201 8.83 20.78 12.20
C PRO A 201 7.42 20.18 12.04
N PRO A 202 6.64 20.05 13.14
CA PRO A 202 5.26 19.59 13.07
C PRO A 202 4.38 20.46 12.17
N LEU A 203 3.40 19.82 11.52
CA LEU A 203 2.39 20.53 10.73
C LEU A 203 1.40 21.30 11.62
N VAL A 204 0.71 22.29 11.06
CA VAL A 204 -0.34 23.04 11.76
C VAL A 204 -1.43 22.06 12.25
N PRO A 205 -2.03 22.29 13.44
CA PRO A 205 -3.15 21.48 13.92
C PRO A 205 -4.25 21.35 12.85
N ASP A 206 -4.87 20.18 12.77
CA ASP A 206 -5.88 19.81 11.76
C ASP A 206 -5.38 19.62 10.31
N THR A 207 -4.06 19.68 10.08
CA THR A 207 -3.47 19.28 8.79
C THR A 207 -2.94 17.85 8.86
N ALA A 208 -3.46 16.96 8.02
CA ALA A 208 -2.99 15.58 7.90
C ALA A 208 -2.19 15.36 6.60
N LEU A 209 -1.04 14.71 6.72
CA LEU A 209 -0.21 14.25 5.61
C LEU A 209 -0.21 12.73 5.59
N SER A 210 -0.16 12.13 4.41
CA SER A 210 0.02 10.68 4.28
C SER A 210 0.77 10.35 3.00
N PHE A 211 1.44 9.20 2.97
CA PHE A 211 2.09 8.67 1.79
C PHE A 211 1.52 7.28 1.51
N TYR A 212 1.23 7.00 0.24
CA TYR A 212 0.68 5.72 -0.19
C TYR A 212 1.39 5.20 -1.42
N ILE A 213 1.38 3.89 -1.61
CA ILE A 213 1.82 3.25 -2.85
C ILE A 213 0.59 2.99 -3.71
N GLN A 214 0.70 3.31 -5.00
CA GLN A 214 -0.26 2.90 -6.02
C GLN A 214 0.49 2.22 -7.15
N VAL A 215 0.31 0.90 -7.26
CA VAL A 215 0.95 0.04 -8.26
C VAL A 215 2.48 0.09 -8.13
N ASN A 216 3.15 0.84 -9.01
CA ASN A 216 4.59 1.00 -9.13
C ASN A 216 5.03 2.46 -8.89
N LYS A 217 4.16 3.28 -8.31
CA LYS A 217 4.44 4.68 -8.00
C LYS A 217 4.06 4.97 -6.55
N LEU A 218 4.95 5.64 -5.82
CA LEU A 218 4.58 6.28 -4.57
C LEU A 218 3.72 7.51 -4.91
N LEU A 219 2.50 7.59 -4.37
CA LEU A 219 1.57 8.69 -4.54
C LEU A 219 1.27 9.38 -3.21
N HIS A 220 0.92 10.66 -3.31
CA HIS A 220 0.35 11.43 -2.22
C HIS A 220 -1.18 11.39 -2.32
N PRO A 221 -1.95 11.39 -1.21
CA PRO A 221 -3.39 11.57 -1.24
C PRO A 221 -3.72 12.90 -1.96
N GLY A 222 -4.27 12.80 -3.17
CA GLY A 222 -4.47 13.93 -4.08
C GLY A 222 -4.19 13.57 -5.54
N ASP A 223 -3.40 12.52 -5.82
CA ASP A 223 -3.32 11.95 -7.16
C ASP A 223 -4.57 11.14 -7.45
N SER A 224 -5.52 11.77 -8.14
CA SER A 224 -6.71 11.10 -8.64
C SER A 224 -6.28 9.93 -9.53
N ALA A 225 -6.79 8.73 -9.21
CA ALA A 225 -6.73 7.55 -10.06
C ALA A 225 -7.40 7.87 -11.41
N SER A 226 -6.61 8.37 -12.35
CA SER A 226 -7.02 8.59 -13.73
C SER A 226 -5.83 8.24 -14.58
N THR A 227 -5.72 6.96 -14.91
CA THR A 227 -5.39 6.42 -16.23
C THR A 227 -5.04 4.94 -16.04
N TYR A 228 -6.02 4.08 -16.22
CA TYR A 228 -5.82 2.77 -16.85
C TYR A 228 -7.09 2.49 -17.66
N THR A 229 -7.00 2.81 -18.96
CA THR A 229 -7.63 2.00 -20.01
C THR A 229 -6.58 0.98 -20.43
#